data_AF-A0AA39V2X5-F1
#
_entry.id   AF-A0AA39V2X5-F1
#
_cell.length_a   1.000
_cell.length_b   1.000
_cell.length_c   1.000
_cell.angle_alpha   90.00
_cell.angle_beta   90.00
_cell.angle_gamma   90.00
#
_symmetry.space_group_name_H-M   'P 1'
#
loop_
_entity.id
_entity.type
_entity.pdbx_description
1 polymer ?
#
loop_
_entity_poly.entity_id
_entity_poly.type
_entity_poly.pdbx_seq_one_letter_code
_entity_poly.pdbx_strand_id
1 'polypeptide(L)'
;MTDPDFCIETSRLYISYCLPSSPAHCAFLVELYNSPSFIATCGPTGIVTAEQAKTFIENRFVATHARHGHGQYLVSLKETSEPVGIVSLMKGDSPEESYSAPDVGFAILPEVCGQGYATEAAKKLLDYASEVLGIKKVFGFTDTKNVASRRVLEKLGLEDRGVHPLRVFGSVPSSVYASPSIVDLKVYGIE
;
A
#
# COMPACT_ATOMS: atom_id res chain seq x y z
N MET A 1 3.82 15.34 -2.56
CA MET A 1 2.47 15.67 -2.07
C MET A 1 2.29 17.18 -2.03
N THR A 2 2.26 17.83 -3.20
CA THR A 2 2.14 19.30 -3.31
C THR A 2 0.89 19.72 -4.08
N ASP A 3 0.27 18.77 -4.78
CA ASP A 3 -0.94 18.99 -5.54
C ASP A 3 -2.14 18.44 -4.74
N PRO A 4 -2.97 19.30 -4.12
CA PRO A 4 -4.17 18.87 -3.42
C PRO A 4 -5.24 18.31 -4.36
N ASP A 5 -5.14 18.57 -5.67
CA ASP A 5 -6.10 18.13 -6.69
C ASP A 5 -5.69 16.80 -7.33
N PHE A 6 -4.56 16.22 -6.91
CA PHE A 6 -4.13 14.91 -7.38
C PHE A 6 -5.19 13.84 -7.09
N CYS A 7 -5.66 13.22 -8.16
CA CYS A 7 -6.65 12.17 -8.10
C CYS A 7 -6.44 11.14 -9.22
N ILE A 8 -6.47 9.86 -8.87
CA ILE A 8 -6.60 8.76 -9.83
C ILE A 8 -7.99 8.17 -9.68
N GLU A 9 -8.74 8.16 -10.78
CA GLU A 9 -10.10 7.67 -10.80
C GLU A 9 -10.20 6.19 -11.18
N THR A 10 -11.08 5.48 -10.49
CA THR A 10 -11.55 4.14 -10.88
C THR A 10 -13.03 4.18 -11.24
N SER A 11 -13.68 3.01 -11.39
CA SER A 11 -15.14 2.94 -11.52
C SER A 11 -15.88 3.45 -10.29
N ARG A 12 -15.41 3.11 -9.08
CA ARG A 12 -16.13 3.35 -7.81
C ARG A 12 -15.32 4.17 -6.79
N LEU A 13 -14.04 4.39 -7.04
CA LEU A 13 -13.09 4.93 -6.06
C LEU A 13 -12.33 6.14 -6.62
N TYR A 14 -11.90 7.00 -5.70
CA TYR A 14 -10.85 7.98 -5.88
C TYR A 14 -9.61 7.53 -5.11
N ILE A 15 -8.45 7.63 -5.75
CA ILE A 15 -7.15 7.47 -5.10
C ILE A 15 -6.49 8.85 -5.04
N SER A 16 -6.24 9.35 -3.85
CA SER A 16 -5.70 10.70 -3.64
C SER A 16 -4.61 10.71 -2.57
N TYR A 17 -4.01 11.87 -2.32
CA TYR A 17 -3.07 12.01 -1.21
C TYR A 17 -3.78 12.02 0.14
N CYS A 18 -3.24 11.29 1.12
CA CYS A 18 -3.67 11.41 2.51
C CYS A 18 -3.10 12.70 3.11
N LEU A 19 -3.89 13.77 3.14
CA LEU A 19 -3.45 15.10 3.60
C LEU A 19 -3.38 15.22 5.13
N PRO A 20 -2.24 15.65 5.72
CA PRO A 20 -2.11 15.85 7.18
C PRO A 20 -2.87 17.08 7.68
N SER A 21 -3.20 18.02 6.80
CA SER A 21 -4.02 19.19 7.09
C SER A 21 -5.52 18.86 7.19
N SER A 22 -5.95 17.67 6.77
CA SER A 22 -7.35 17.25 6.80
C SER A 22 -7.66 16.50 8.10
N PRO A 23 -8.51 17.03 9.00
CA PRO A 23 -8.91 16.32 10.21
C PRO A 23 -9.60 14.98 9.90
N ALA A 24 -10.35 14.91 8.81
CA ALA A 24 -11.03 13.69 8.38
C ALA A 24 -10.04 12.58 7.98
N HIS A 25 -8.94 12.92 7.29
CA HIS A 25 -7.92 11.94 6.93
C HIS A 25 -7.15 11.44 8.15
N CYS A 26 -6.82 12.34 9.08
CA CYS A 26 -6.15 11.98 10.31
C CYS A 26 -7.03 11.06 11.17
N ALA A 27 -8.32 11.39 11.33
CA ALA A 27 -9.28 10.55 12.04
C ALA A 27 -9.44 9.17 11.38
N PHE A 28 -9.59 9.14 10.06
CA PHE A 28 -9.67 7.90 9.29
C PHE A 28 -8.42 7.03 9.46
N LEU A 29 -7.22 7.61 9.47
CA LEU A 29 -6.01 6.84 9.65
C LEU A 29 -5.97 6.17 11.03
N VAL A 30 -6.37 6.88 12.09
CA VAL A 30 -6.52 6.30 13.43
C VAL A 30 -7.47 5.11 13.40
N GLU A 31 -8.63 5.25 12.75
CA GLU A 31 -9.61 4.18 12.63
C GLU A 31 -9.03 2.96 11.89
N LEU A 32 -8.50 3.15 10.68
CA LEU A 32 -7.97 2.07 9.86
C LEU A 32 -6.83 1.33 10.54
N TYR A 33 -5.86 2.06 11.10
CA TYR A 33 -4.64 1.49 11.69
C TYR A 33 -4.88 0.79 13.02
N ASN A 34 -6.01 1.07 13.68
CA ASN A 34 -6.44 0.36 14.88
C ASN A 34 -7.57 -0.64 14.63
N SER A 35 -7.95 -0.85 13.36
CA SER A 35 -8.93 -1.87 13.01
C SER A 35 -8.36 -3.28 13.32
N PRO A 36 -9.21 -4.25 13.70
CA PRO A 36 -8.75 -5.61 14.01
C PRO A 36 -7.97 -6.27 12.87
N SER A 37 -8.38 -6.01 11.63
CA SER A 37 -7.73 -6.56 10.44
C SER A 37 -6.34 -6.00 10.19
N PHE A 38 -6.15 -4.70 10.45
CA PHE A 38 -4.85 -4.04 10.33
C PHE A 38 -3.92 -4.53 11.43
N ILE A 39 -4.37 -4.54 12.69
CA ILE A 39 -3.56 -5.01 13.83
C ILE A 39 -3.14 -6.47 13.65
N ALA A 40 -4.03 -7.33 13.16
CA ALA A 40 -3.72 -8.74 12.91
C ALA A 40 -2.62 -8.93 11.85
N THR A 41 -2.46 -7.98 10.92
CA THR A 41 -1.53 -8.08 9.79
C THR A 41 -0.23 -7.29 10.03
N CYS A 42 -0.34 -6.09 10.58
CA CYS A 42 0.74 -5.13 10.72
C CYS A 42 1.18 -4.92 12.18
N GLY A 43 0.45 -5.49 13.15
CA GLY A 43 0.66 -5.27 14.57
C GLY A 43 -0.05 -4.01 15.10
N PRO A 44 -0.11 -3.84 16.43
CA PRO A 44 -0.69 -2.65 17.05
C PRO A 44 0.10 -1.41 16.68
N THR A 45 -0.60 -0.31 16.44
CA THR A 45 0.04 0.98 16.15
C THR A 45 0.01 1.88 17.38
N GLY A 46 1.01 2.76 17.50
CA GLY A 46 1.01 3.81 18.53
C GLY A 46 0.20 5.05 18.14
N ILE A 47 -0.61 4.97 17.08
CA ILE A 47 -1.32 6.10 16.47
C ILE A 47 -2.77 6.05 16.93
N VAL A 48 -3.07 6.66 18.08
CA VAL A 48 -4.39 6.62 18.72
C VAL A 48 -5.09 7.98 18.74
N THR A 49 -4.43 9.06 18.32
CA THR A 49 -5.02 10.39 18.20
C THR A 49 -4.82 10.98 16.80
N ALA A 50 -5.67 11.95 16.44
CA ALA A 50 -5.59 12.65 15.17
C ALA A 50 -4.26 13.43 15.02
N GLU A 51 -3.69 13.95 16.11
CA GLU A 51 -2.39 14.65 16.11
C GLU A 51 -1.23 13.68 15.84
N GLN A 52 -1.29 12.48 16.40
CA GLN A 52 -0.32 11.41 16.12
C GLN A 52 -0.44 10.96 14.67
N ALA A 53 -1.66 10.79 14.16
CA ALA A 53 -1.91 10.44 12.77
C ALA A 53 -1.41 11.54 11.82
N LYS A 54 -1.67 12.81 12.12
CA LYS A 54 -1.13 13.96 11.39
C LYS A 54 0.39 13.90 11.30
N THR A 55 1.06 13.77 12.44
CA THR A 55 2.52 13.68 12.53
C THR A 55 3.05 12.49 11.74
N PHE A 56 2.35 11.35 11.79
CA PHE A 56 2.72 10.17 11.03
C PHE A 56 2.56 10.36 9.52
N ILE A 57 1.47 10.99 9.07
CA ILE A 57 1.26 11.32 7.65
C ILE A 57 2.37 12.26 7.15
N GLU A 58 2.72 13.29 7.91
CA GLU A 58 3.81 14.23 7.56
C GLU A 58 5.16 13.50 7.48
N ASN A 59 5.51 12.74 8.51
CA ASN A 59 6.84 12.13 8.61
C ASN A 59 7.00 10.87 7.76
N ARG A 60 5.90 10.18 7.43
CA ARG A 60 5.94 8.96 6.64
C ARG A 60 5.40 9.17 5.24
N PHE A 61 4.12 9.52 5.08
CA PHE A 61 3.50 9.54 3.75
C PHE A 61 4.10 10.65 2.89
N VAL A 62 4.12 11.90 3.40
CA VAL A 62 4.67 13.04 2.68
C VAL A 62 6.15 12.84 2.38
N ALA A 63 6.93 12.36 3.37
CA ALA A 63 8.36 12.10 3.20
C ALA A 63 8.65 11.01 2.17
N THR A 64 7.91 9.89 2.18
CA THR A 64 8.06 8.79 1.22
C THR A 64 7.75 9.27 -0.19
N HIS A 65 6.66 10.03 -0.37
CA HIS A 65 6.33 10.64 -1.67
C HIS A 65 7.39 11.62 -2.16
N ALA A 66 7.92 12.47 -1.28
CA ALA A 66 8.98 13.40 -1.64
C ALA A 66 10.27 12.69 -2.08
N ARG A 67 10.56 11.53 -1.49
CA ARG A 67 11.78 10.76 -1.78
C ARG A 67 11.67 9.90 -3.03
N HIS A 68 10.54 9.21 -3.21
CA HIS A 68 10.39 8.17 -4.23
C HIS A 68 9.45 8.58 -5.38
N GLY A 69 8.70 9.67 -5.23
CA GLY A 69 7.66 10.07 -6.19
C GLY A 69 6.38 9.21 -6.11
N HIS A 70 6.35 8.23 -5.20
CA HIS A 70 5.22 7.36 -4.89
C HIS A 70 5.27 6.97 -3.41
N GLY A 71 4.19 6.38 -2.90
CA GLY A 71 4.06 5.99 -1.50
C GLY A 71 2.67 5.49 -1.20
N GLN A 72 2.15 5.84 -0.02
CA GLN A 72 0.76 5.56 0.37
C GLN A 72 -0.21 6.61 -0.18
N TYR A 73 -1.40 6.14 -0.55
CA TYR A 73 -2.50 6.95 -1.07
C TYR A 73 -3.78 6.61 -0.30
N LEU A 74 -4.63 7.62 -0.13
CA LEU A 74 -5.97 7.47 0.40
C LEU A 74 -6.89 6.88 -0.68
N VAL A 75 -7.75 5.96 -0.29
CA VAL A 75 -8.81 5.41 -1.14
C VAL A 75 -10.14 5.86 -0.58
N SER A 76 -10.94 6.54 -1.38
CA SER A 76 -12.28 7.02 -1.01
C SER A 76 -13.35 6.56 -2.00
N LEU A 77 -14.59 6.39 -1.54
CA LEU A 77 -15.72 6.10 -2.42
C LEU A 77 -16.09 7.32 -3.26
N LYS A 78 -16.40 7.12 -4.54
CA LYS A 78 -16.85 8.21 -5.41
C LYS A 78 -18.22 8.77 -5.01
N GLU A 79 -19.12 7.91 -4.57
CA GLU A 79 -20.51 8.28 -4.25
C GLU A 79 -20.60 9.18 -3.01
N THR A 80 -19.86 8.85 -1.95
CA THR A 80 -19.95 9.53 -0.65
C THR A 80 -18.74 10.42 -0.36
N SER A 81 -17.66 10.29 -1.12
CA SER A 81 -16.34 10.85 -0.80
C SER A 81 -15.72 10.36 0.52
N GLU A 82 -16.29 9.31 1.12
CA GLU A 82 -15.80 8.75 2.38
C GLU A 82 -14.53 7.93 2.16
N PRO A 83 -13.48 8.14 2.98
CA PRO A 83 -12.32 7.28 2.99
C PRO A 83 -12.66 5.86 3.43
N VAL A 84 -12.16 4.87 2.68
CA VAL A 84 -12.42 3.44 2.92
C VAL A 84 -11.14 2.61 3.03
N GLY A 85 -10.00 3.15 2.63
CA GLY A 85 -8.74 2.43 2.72
C GLY A 85 -7.50 3.25 2.39
N ILE A 86 -6.38 2.53 2.41
CA ILE A 86 -5.09 2.96 1.88
C ILE A 86 -4.66 1.96 0.81
N VAL A 87 -4.09 2.47 -0.27
CA VAL A 87 -3.34 1.68 -1.26
C VAL A 87 -1.95 2.29 -1.37
N SER A 88 -0.92 1.48 -1.54
CA SER A 88 0.45 1.96 -1.52
C SER A 88 1.33 1.30 -2.55
N LEU A 89 2.32 2.06 -3.00
CA LEU A 89 3.49 1.54 -3.70
C LEU A 89 4.71 1.93 -2.87
N MET A 90 5.24 0.99 -2.09
CA MET A 90 6.28 1.25 -1.09
C MET A 90 7.64 0.79 -1.57
N LYS A 91 8.69 1.50 -1.16
CA LYS A 91 10.08 1.10 -1.34
C LYS A 91 10.84 1.49 -0.08
N GLY A 92 11.65 0.58 0.44
CA GLY A 92 12.52 0.88 1.58
C GLY A 92 13.52 1.99 1.24
N ASP A 93 14.02 2.68 2.27
CA ASP A 93 14.82 3.89 2.09
C ASP A 93 16.34 3.59 1.95
N SER A 94 16.80 2.42 2.41
CA SER A 94 18.21 2.00 2.33
C SER A 94 18.36 0.72 1.49
N PRO A 95 19.50 0.49 0.80
CA PRO A 95 19.75 -0.76 0.08
C PRO A 95 19.71 -2.01 0.97
N GLU A 96 20.04 -1.85 2.26
CA GLU A 96 20.04 -2.93 3.25
C GLU A 96 18.61 -3.36 3.62
N GLU A 97 17.66 -2.41 3.64
CA GLU A 97 16.28 -2.62 4.05
C GLU A 97 15.28 -2.58 2.87
N SER A 98 15.77 -2.50 1.63
CA SER A 98 14.90 -2.37 0.45
C SER A 98 15.23 -3.37 -0.65
N TYR A 99 14.30 -3.44 -1.59
CA TYR A 99 14.46 -4.14 -2.85
C TYR A 99 14.46 -3.13 -3.99
N SER A 100 15.05 -3.50 -5.12
CA SER A 100 15.23 -2.56 -6.23
C SER A 100 13.89 -2.12 -6.85
N ALA A 101 12.87 -2.98 -6.76
CA ALA A 101 11.49 -2.70 -7.16
C ALA A 101 10.59 -2.43 -5.94
N PRO A 102 9.59 -1.54 -6.06
CA PRO A 102 8.63 -1.29 -4.99
C PRO A 102 7.63 -2.43 -4.83
N ASP A 103 6.99 -2.51 -3.66
CA ASP A 103 5.91 -3.43 -3.36
C ASP A 103 4.54 -2.73 -3.32
N VAL A 104 3.52 -3.40 -3.85
CA VAL A 104 2.12 -2.96 -3.75
C VAL A 104 1.51 -3.46 -2.45
N GLY A 105 0.87 -2.54 -1.73
CA GLY A 105 0.19 -2.79 -0.47
C GLY A 105 -1.21 -2.19 -0.45
N PHE A 106 -2.07 -2.71 0.42
CA PHE A 106 -3.44 -2.20 0.62
C PHE A 106 -3.95 -2.53 2.02
N ALA A 107 -4.78 -1.65 2.56
CA ALA A 107 -5.55 -1.85 3.77
C ALA A 107 -6.92 -1.21 3.59
N ILE A 108 -8.00 -1.96 3.78
CA ILE A 108 -9.38 -1.50 3.62
C ILE A 108 -10.09 -1.69 4.97
N LEU A 109 -10.99 -0.77 5.31
CA LEU A 109 -11.82 -0.89 6.51
C LEU A 109 -12.59 -2.21 6.53
N PRO A 110 -12.67 -2.92 7.69
CA PRO A 110 -13.34 -4.21 7.79
C PRO A 110 -14.79 -4.21 7.26
N GLU A 111 -15.51 -3.12 7.49
CA GLU A 111 -16.94 -2.94 7.18
C GLU A 111 -17.21 -2.97 5.66
N VAL A 112 -16.20 -2.62 4.86
CA VAL A 112 -16.30 -2.53 3.40
C VAL A 112 -15.37 -3.51 2.68
N CYS A 113 -14.74 -4.42 3.44
CA CYS A 113 -13.97 -5.53 2.88
C CYS A 113 -14.85 -6.52 2.09
N GLY A 114 -14.22 -7.29 1.19
CA GLY A 114 -14.92 -8.27 0.35
C GLY A 114 -15.69 -7.70 -0.86
N GLN A 115 -15.79 -6.38 -0.98
CA GLN A 115 -16.47 -5.69 -2.10
C GLN A 115 -15.56 -5.42 -3.31
N GLY A 116 -14.31 -5.89 -3.26
CA GLY A 116 -13.33 -5.76 -4.35
C GLY A 116 -12.55 -4.43 -4.37
N TYR A 117 -12.74 -3.54 -3.40
CA TYR A 117 -12.08 -2.22 -3.39
C TYR A 117 -10.55 -2.29 -3.35
N ALA A 118 -9.96 -3.20 -2.58
CA ALA A 118 -8.51 -3.41 -2.57
C ALA A 118 -7.96 -3.75 -3.97
N THR A 119 -8.60 -4.69 -4.68
CA THR A 119 -8.22 -5.07 -6.04
C THR A 119 -8.39 -3.92 -7.02
N GLU A 120 -9.50 -3.20 -6.96
CA GLU A 120 -9.78 -2.07 -7.85
C GLU A 120 -8.76 -0.94 -7.66
N ALA A 121 -8.51 -0.54 -6.41
CA ALA A 121 -7.56 0.51 -6.10
C ALA A 121 -6.12 0.12 -6.47
N ALA A 122 -5.68 -1.07 -6.07
CA ALA A 122 -4.33 -1.54 -6.35
C ALA A 122 -4.09 -1.73 -7.86
N LYS A 123 -5.07 -2.25 -8.60
CA LYS A 123 -4.95 -2.38 -10.06
C LYS A 123 -4.76 -1.01 -10.71
N LYS A 124 -5.60 -0.04 -10.35
CA LYS A 124 -5.50 1.31 -10.93
C LYS A 124 -4.19 2.00 -10.53
N LEU A 125 -3.70 1.78 -9.31
CA LEU A 125 -2.40 2.29 -8.89
C LEU A 125 -1.26 1.68 -9.72
N LEU A 126 -1.31 0.38 -10.05
CA LEU A 126 -0.31 -0.26 -10.91
C LEU A 126 -0.36 0.26 -12.34
N ASP A 127 -1.57 0.51 -12.89
CA ASP A 127 -1.72 1.15 -14.20
C ASP A 127 -1.06 2.53 -14.19
N TYR A 128 -1.37 3.37 -13.19
CA TYR A 128 -0.74 4.68 -13.00
C TYR A 128 0.77 4.59 -12.85
N ALA A 129 1.27 3.63 -12.06
CA ALA A 129 2.69 3.41 -11.85
C ALA A 129 3.40 3.09 -13.17
N SER A 130 2.81 2.25 -14.02
CA SER A 130 3.38 1.88 -15.31
C SER A 130 3.31 3.01 -16.34
N GLU A 131 2.15 3.67 -16.46
CA GLU A 131 1.86 4.65 -17.52
C GLU A 131 2.47 6.03 -17.22
N VAL A 132 2.43 6.46 -15.95
CA VAL A 132 2.83 7.82 -15.55
C VAL A 132 4.19 7.82 -14.86
N LEU A 133 4.44 6.87 -13.95
CA LEU A 133 5.70 6.82 -13.20
C LEU A 133 6.80 6.00 -13.90
N GLY A 134 6.47 5.26 -14.96
CA GLY A 134 7.40 4.37 -15.66
C GLY A 134 7.81 3.13 -14.85
N ILE A 135 7.13 2.83 -13.75
CA ILE A 135 7.39 1.69 -12.86
C ILE A 135 6.61 0.48 -13.36
N LYS A 136 7.31 -0.44 -14.03
CA LYS A 136 6.72 -1.64 -14.66
C LYS A 136 6.93 -2.94 -13.89
N LYS A 137 7.74 -2.89 -12.82
CA LYS A 137 8.16 -4.03 -12.04
C LYS A 137 7.84 -3.76 -10.60
N VAL A 138 6.96 -4.57 -10.04
CA VAL A 138 6.49 -4.44 -8.67
C VAL A 138 6.49 -5.80 -7.98
N PHE A 139 6.67 -5.77 -6.69
CA PHE A 139 6.41 -6.90 -5.80
C PHE A 139 5.04 -6.77 -5.14
N GLY A 140 4.59 -7.85 -4.51
CA GLY A 140 3.54 -7.86 -3.52
C GLY A 140 3.95 -8.81 -2.40
N PHE A 141 3.95 -8.33 -1.17
CA PHE A 141 4.35 -9.13 -0.02
C PHE A 141 3.20 -9.31 0.95
N THR A 142 3.08 -10.49 1.52
CA THR A 142 2.06 -10.74 2.54
C THR A 142 2.42 -11.91 3.45
N ASP A 143 1.84 -11.95 4.64
CA ASP A 143 1.97 -13.10 5.54
C ASP A 143 1.43 -14.37 4.85
N THR A 144 2.13 -15.49 5.03
CA THR A 144 1.76 -16.79 4.43
C THR A 144 0.33 -17.24 4.74
N LYS A 145 -0.23 -16.79 5.87
CA LYS A 145 -1.59 -17.09 6.34
C LYS A 145 -2.64 -16.11 5.81
N ASN A 146 -2.24 -14.98 5.23
CA ASN A 146 -3.16 -13.95 4.74
C ASN A 146 -3.71 -14.30 3.33
N VAL A 147 -4.61 -15.28 3.29
CA VAL A 147 -5.25 -15.77 2.06
C VAL A 147 -6.00 -14.66 1.31
N ALA A 148 -6.55 -13.68 2.02
CA ALA A 148 -7.26 -12.56 1.40
C ALA A 148 -6.32 -11.70 0.54
N SER A 149 -5.17 -11.29 1.10
CA SER A 149 -4.18 -10.50 0.37
C SER A 149 -3.58 -11.27 -0.79
N ARG A 150 -3.26 -12.55 -0.61
CA ARG A 150 -2.78 -13.43 -1.69
C ARG A 150 -3.70 -13.44 -2.91
N ARG A 151 -5.00 -13.61 -2.68
CA ARG A 151 -6.02 -13.55 -3.76
C ARG A 151 -6.08 -12.18 -4.43
N VAL A 152 -5.85 -11.09 -3.70
CA VAL A 152 -5.78 -9.76 -4.32
C VAL A 152 -4.53 -9.67 -5.21
N LEU A 153 -3.36 -10.07 -4.72
CA LEU A 153 -2.10 -10.05 -5.50
C LEU A 153 -2.20 -10.89 -6.79
N GLU A 154 -2.83 -12.05 -6.73
CA GLU A 154 -3.12 -12.89 -7.91
C GLU A 154 -4.06 -12.18 -8.90
N LYS A 155 -5.11 -11.51 -8.41
CA LYS A 155 -6.03 -10.71 -9.25
C LYS A 155 -5.37 -9.49 -9.88
N LEU A 156 -4.27 -9.00 -9.30
CA LEU A 156 -3.44 -7.95 -9.91
C LEU A 156 -2.53 -8.49 -11.02
N GLY A 157 -2.50 -9.81 -11.24
CA GLY A 157 -1.65 -10.46 -12.23
C GLY A 157 -0.21 -10.66 -11.74
N LEU A 158 0.03 -10.58 -10.43
CA LEU A 158 1.31 -10.96 -9.85
C LEU A 158 1.38 -12.47 -9.65
N GLU A 159 2.55 -13.04 -9.87
CA GLU A 159 2.79 -14.49 -9.77
C GLU A 159 3.35 -14.85 -8.40
N ASP A 160 2.82 -15.90 -7.79
CA ASP A 160 3.37 -16.47 -6.54
C ASP A 160 4.79 -16.98 -6.81
N ARG A 161 5.77 -16.42 -6.10
CA ARG A 161 7.19 -16.79 -6.19
C ARG A 161 7.65 -17.59 -4.97
N GLY A 162 6.72 -18.03 -4.12
CA GLY A 162 7.01 -18.82 -2.94
C GLY A 162 7.22 -17.97 -1.69
N VAL A 163 7.80 -18.60 -0.67
CA VAL A 163 8.00 -17.99 0.64
C VAL A 163 9.48 -17.68 0.82
N HIS A 164 9.78 -16.41 1.11
CA HIS A 164 11.15 -15.93 1.33
C HIS A 164 11.25 -15.15 2.65
N PRO A 165 12.40 -15.20 3.35
CA PRO A 165 12.65 -14.29 4.46
C PRO A 165 12.83 -12.87 3.93
N LEU A 166 11.93 -11.95 4.31
CA LEU A 166 11.97 -10.58 3.79
C LEU A 166 12.63 -9.62 4.78
N ARG A 167 13.69 -8.91 4.36
CA ARG A 167 14.42 -7.94 5.19
C ARG A 167 13.51 -6.82 5.71
N VAL A 168 12.56 -6.36 4.88
CA VAL A 168 11.54 -5.35 5.24
C VAL A 168 10.63 -5.77 6.40
N PHE A 169 10.58 -7.07 6.72
CA PHE A 169 9.83 -7.64 7.85
C PHE A 169 10.75 -8.33 8.86
N GLY A 170 12.00 -7.89 9.00
CA GLY A 170 12.94 -8.48 9.95
C GLY A 170 13.30 -9.94 9.63
N SER A 171 13.35 -10.28 8.34
CA SER A 171 13.60 -11.64 7.83
C SER A 171 12.52 -12.67 8.17
N VAL A 172 11.29 -12.21 8.47
CA VAL A 172 10.14 -13.10 8.65
C VAL A 172 9.77 -13.75 7.30
N PRO A 173 9.61 -15.09 7.25
CA PRO A 173 9.15 -15.79 6.06
C PRO A 173 7.77 -15.28 5.61
N SER A 174 7.71 -14.75 4.40
CA SER A 174 6.51 -14.12 3.84
C SER A 174 6.28 -14.61 2.41
N SER A 175 5.01 -14.67 1.99
CA SER A 175 4.67 -14.96 0.61
C SER A 175 5.09 -13.80 -0.30
N VAL A 176 5.84 -14.11 -1.34
CA VAL A 176 6.33 -13.16 -2.33
C VAL A 176 5.57 -13.33 -3.63
N TYR A 177 4.99 -12.25 -4.10
CA TYR A 177 4.41 -12.14 -5.44
C TYR A 177 5.21 -11.11 -6.25
N ALA A 178 5.33 -11.34 -7.55
CA ALA A 178 6.11 -10.45 -8.41
C ALA A 178 5.43 -10.26 -9.77
N SER A 179 5.68 -9.12 -10.41
CA SER A 179 5.33 -8.94 -11.83
C SER A 179 5.97 -10.05 -12.66
N PRO A 180 5.29 -10.60 -13.69
CA PRO A 180 5.87 -11.64 -14.55
C PRO A 180 7.22 -11.30 -15.18
N SER A 181 7.48 -9.99 -15.39
CA SER A 181 8.74 -9.48 -15.95
C SER A 181 9.92 -9.48 -14.96
N ILE A 182 9.70 -9.83 -13.70
CA ILE A 182 10.74 -10.14 -12.71
C ILE A 182 11.01 -11.65 -12.81
N VAL A 183 12.01 -12.02 -13.61
CA VAL A 183 12.36 -13.43 -13.84
C VAL A 183 13.18 -13.99 -12.67
N ASP A 184 14.23 -13.26 -12.26
CA ASP A 184 15.12 -13.63 -11.16
C ASP A 184 14.98 -12.64 -10.01
N LEU A 185 14.51 -13.13 -8.86
CA LEU A 185 14.32 -12.37 -7.63
C LEU A 185 15.64 -11.83 -7.06
N LYS A 186 16.76 -12.52 -7.30
CA LYS A 186 18.08 -12.16 -6.76
C LYS A 186 18.60 -10.86 -7.33
N VAL A 187 18.27 -10.57 -8.61
CA VAL A 187 18.56 -9.28 -9.26
C VAL A 187 17.92 -8.12 -8.51
N TYR A 188 16.84 -8.37 -7.78
CA TYR A 188 16.09 -7.38 -7.01
C TYR A 188 16.39 -7.46 -5.51
N GLY A 189 17.30 -8.32 -5.09
CA GLY A 189 17.78 -8.45 -3.72
C GLY A 189 16.98 -9.38 -2.83
N ILE A 190 16.09 -10.22 -3.37
CA ILE A 190 15.42 -11.31 -2.63
C ILE A 190 16.19 -12.60 -2.93
N GLU A 191 16.71 -13.25 -1.89
CA GLU A 191 17.52 -14.47 -2.00
C GLU A 191 16.70 -15.76 -2.10
#